data_AF-A0A2D5XI72-F1
#
_entry.id   AF-A0A2D5XI72-F1
#
_cell.length_a   1.000
_cell.length_b   1.000
_cell.length_c   1.000
_cell.angle_alpha   90.00
_cell.angle_beta   90.00
_cell.angle_gamma   90.00
#
_symmetry.space_group_name_H-M   'P 1'
#
loop_
_entity.id
_entity.type
_entity.pdbx_description
1 polymer ?
#
loop_
_entity_poly.entity_id
_entity_poly.type
_entity_poly.pdbx_seq_one_letter_code
_entity_poly.pdbx_strand_id
1 'polypeptide(L)'
;MPWLAPWFEDLDDDHDHNHQGEDIQAYSLVIEQPISASAFSLAMNLMVGSKGVDLLRVKGIVRLLDDPDRPVIVHGVQHVFHEPIRLDSWPSGDRLTRLVFITRNIPKKTVETFFSAWTTLGNDRALAAIDGGLS
;
A
#
# COMPACT_ATOMS: atom_id res chain seq x y z
N MET A 1 22.57 3.90 1.83
CA MET A 1 22.08 2.56 1.46
C MET A 1 21.65 2.58 -0.01
N PRO A 2 22.47 2.10 -0.96
CA PRO A 2 22.26 2.33 -2.40
C PRO A 2 21.19 1.45 -3.05
N TRP A 3 20.67 0.43 -2.36
CA TRP A 3 19.80 -0.60 -2.93
C TRP A 3 18.31 -0.21 -3.01
N LEU A 4 17.90 0.91 -2.41
CA LEU A 4 16.50 1.40 -2.42
C LEU A 4 16.19 2.33 -3.59
N ALA A 5 17.20 2.90 -4.25
CA ALA A 5 17.02 3.87 -5.33
C ALA A 5 16.19 3.36 -6.53
N PRO A 6 16.35 2.10 -7.02
CA PRO A 6 15.62 1.64 -8.20
C PRO A 6 14.10 1.50 -7.96
N TRP A 7 13.65 1.41 -6.70
CA TRP A 7 12.24 1.23 -6.39
C TRP A 7 11.43 2.52 -6.51
N PHE A 8 12.08 3.68 -6.40
CA PHE A 8 11.37 4.96 -6.39
C PHE A 8 10.97 5.40 -7.79
N GLU A 9 11.86 5.23 -8.78
CA GLU A 9 11.60 5.58 -10.18
C GLU A 9 10.44 4.77 -10.77
N ASP A 10 10.29 3.50 -10.40
CA ASP A 10 9.17 2.64 -10.81
C ASP A 10 7.80 3.07 -10.26
N LEU A 11 7.73 3.88 -9.19
CA LEU A 11 6.47 4.26 -8.54
C LEU A 11 5.79 5.47 -9.18
N ASP A 12 6.53 6.25 -9.97
CA ASP A 12 6.03 7.44 -10.66
C ASP A 12 5.60 7.15 -12.11
N ASP A 13 5.79 5.91 -12.57
CA ASP A 13 5.59 5.53 -13.96
C ASP A 13 4.25 4.80 -14.11
N ASP A 14 3.20 5.56 -14.44
CA ASP A 14 1.83 5.08 -14.71
C ASP A 14 1.80 4.35 -16.07
N HIS A 15 2.35 3.14 -16.13
CA HIS A 15 2.33 2.31 -17.35
C HIS A 15 1.11 1.40 -17.37
N ASP A 16 0.04 1.85 -18.03
CA ASP A 16 -1.11 1.03 -18.39
C ASP A 16 -0.76 0.19 -19.65
N HIS A 17 -0.08 -0.95 -19.45
CA HIS A 17 0.27 -1.87 -20.55
C HIS A 17 -0.76 -3.00 -20.67
N ASN A 18 -1.77 -2.78 -21.52
CA ASN A 18 -2.76 -3.78 -21.90
C ASN A 18 -2.17 -4.81 -22.88
N HIS A 19 -1.61 -5.93 -22.39
CA HIS A 19 -1.17 -7.04 -23.23
C HIS A 19 -2.31 -8.05 -23.45
N GLN A 20 -2.74 -8.21 -24.70
CA GLN A 20 -3.79 -9.12 -25.13
C GLN A 20 -3.39 -10.59 -24.90
N GLY A 21 -3.84 -11.20 -23.80
CA GLY A 21 -3.69 -12.63 -23.55
C GLY A 21 -4.05 -13.08 -22.13
N GLU A 22 -3.82 -12.21 -21.14
CA GLU A 22 -4.24 -12.38 -19.75
C GLU A 22 -4.65 -10.98 -19.23
N ASP A 23 -5.80 -10.82 -18.57
CA ASP A 23 -6.28 -9.55 -17.99
C ASP A 23 -5.41 -9.12 -16.78
N ILE A 24 -4.11 -8.98 -17.00
CA ILE A 24 -3.14 -8.51 -16.02
C ILE A 24 -3.03 -6.99 -16.13
N GLN A 25 -3.23 -6.31 -15.01
CA GLN A 25 -3.17 -4.86 -14.92
C GLN A 25 -2.20 -4.45 -13.82
N ALA A 26 -1.48 -3.36 -14.06
CA ALA A 26 -0.67 -2.68 -13.04
C ALA A 26 -1.32 -1.33 -12.72
N TYR A 27 -1.34 -0.96 -11.44
CA TYR A 27 -1.87 0.34 -11.03
C TYR A 27 -1.18 0.85 -9.76
N SER A 28 -1.00 2.16 -9.73
CA SER A 28 -0.52 2.91 -8.58
C SER A 28 -1.69 3.44 -7.76
N LEU A 29 -1.51 3.47 -6.44
CA LEU A 29 -2.43 4.08 -5.49
C LEU A 29 -1.61 5.01 -4.57
N VAL A 30 -2.05 6.26 -4.49
CA VAL A 30 -1.42 7.30 -3.67
C VAL A 30 -2.37 7.68 -2.55
N ILE A 31 -1.86 7.71 -1.31
CA ILE A 31 -2.63 8.15 -0.14
C ILE A 31 -1.83 9.25 0.56
N GLU A 32 -2.46 10.41 0.71
CA GLU A 32 -1.83 11.58 1.31
C GLU A 32 -1.81 11.52 2.84
N GLN A 33 -2.83 10.92 3.44
CA GLN A 33 -2.95 10.82 4.88
C GLN A 33 -2.09 9.67 5.43
N PRO A 34 -1.50 9.83 6.63
CA PRO A 34 -0.88 8.73 7.34
C PRO A 34 -1.91 7.65 7.67
N ILE A 35 -1.43 6.42 7.80
CA ILE A 35 -2.25 5.22 7.83
C ILE A 35 -2.02 4.44 9.13
N SER A 36 -3.08 3.93 9.76
CA SER A 36 -2.91 3.03 10.91
C SER A 36 -2.27 1.69 10.50
N ALA A 37 -1.18 1.31 11.18
CA ALA A 37 -0.46 0.06 10.92
C ALA A 37 -1.36 -1.17 11.04
N SER A 38 -2.16 -1.26 12.11
CA SER A 38 -3.06 -2.38 12.38
C SER A 38 -4.13 -2.51 11.30
N ALA A 39 -4.69 -1.37 10.91
CA ALA A 39 -5.71 -1.36 9.89
C ALA A 39 -5.07 -1.73 8.53
N PHE A 40 -3.84 -1.28 8.23
CA PHE A 40 -3.16 -1.58 6.96
C PHE A 40 -2.91 -3.08 6.84
N SER A 41 -2.38 -3.69 7.90
CA SER A 41 -2.20 -5.14 7.98
C SER A 41 -3.52 -5.90 7.78
N LEU A 42 -4.62 -5.43 8.38
CA LEU A 42 -5.95 -6.03 8.18
C LEU A 42 -6.43 -5.92 6.72
N ALA A 43 -6.28 -4.75 6.10
CA ALA A 43 -6.64 -4.53 4.69
C ALA A 43 -5.86 -5.46 3.76
N MET A 44 -4.55 -5.58 3.96
CA MET A 44 -3.70 -6.49 3.19
C MET A 44 -4.11 -7.95 3.38
N ASN A 45 -4.40 -8.36 4.62
CA ASN A 45 -4.87 -9.72 4.93
C ASN A 45 -6.22 -10.03 4.27
N LEU A 46 -7.16 -9.09 4.28
CA LEU A 46 -8.46 -9.26 3.63
C LEU A 46 -8.33 -9.31 2.11
N MET A 47 -7.45 -8.49 1.53
CA MET A 47 -7.20 -8.49 0.09
C MET A 47 -6.60 -9.83 -0.37
N VAL A 48 -5.57 -10.33 0.32
CA VAL A 48 -4.99 -11.64 0.00
C VAL A 48 -5.96 -12.78 0.28
N GLY A 49 -6.69 -12.73 1.39
CA GLY A 49 -7.67 -13.78 1.75
C GLY A 49 -8.88 -13.86 0.82
N SER A 50 -9.29 -12.74 0.20
CA SER A 50 -10.47 -12.68 -0.68
C SER A 50 -10.15 -12.79 -2.18
N LYS A 51 -8.92 -12.48 -2.59
CA LYS A 51 -8.49 -12.36 -4.00
C LYS A 51 -7.20 -13.12 -4.33
N GLY A 52 -6.76 -14.04 -3.46
CA GLY A 52 -5.39 -14.56 -3.41
C GLY A 52 -4.77 -15.16 -4.69
N VAL A 53 -5.56 -15.59 -5.68
CA VAL A 53 -5.04 -16.08 -6.98
C VAL A 53 -4.87 -14.97 -8.03
N ASP A 54 -5.51 -13.83 -7.81
CA ASP A 54 -5.65 -12.73 -8.75
C ASP A 54 -4.83 -11.49 -8.31
N LEU A 55 -4.40 -11.41 -7.05
CA LEU A 55 -3.36 -10.45 -6.63
C LEU A 55 -1.97 -11.06 -6.83
N LEU A 56 -1.27 -10.65 -7.88
CA LEU A 56 0.02 -11.23 -8.24
C LEU A 56 1.16 -10.60 -7.44
N ARG A 57 1.15 -9.27 -7.30
CA ARG A 57 2.17 -8.52 -6.55
C ARG A 57 1.60 -7.23 -6.00
N VAL A 58 2.09 -6.84 -4.83
CA VAL A 58 1.95 -5.50 -4.28
C VAL A 58 3.32 -5.05 -3.78
N LYS A 59 3.71 -3.83 -4.11
CA LYS A 59 4.91 -3.19 -3.56
C LYS A 59 4.61 -1.76 -3.20
N GLY A 60 5.33 -1.20 -2.23
CA GLY A 60 5.24 0.23 -2.01
C GLY A 60 5.86 0.71 -0.73
N ILE A 61 5.63 2.00 -0.47
CA ILE A 61 6.07 2.74 0.70
C ILE A 61 4.84 3.30 1.41
N VAL A 62 4.77 3.12 2.73
CA VAL A 62 3.60 3.46 3.53
C VAL A 62 3.97 4.44 4.62
N ARG A 63 3.25 5.55 4.67
CA ARG A 63 3.29 6.52 5.77
C ARG A 63 2.38 6.01 6.89
N LEU A 64 2.97 5.53 7.97
CA LEU A 64 2.20 5.03 9.11
C LEU A 64 1.98 6.11 10.18
N LEU A 65 0.86 6.04 10.89
CA LEU A 65 0.48 6.98 11.94
C LEU A 65 1.40 6.95 13.16
N ASP A 66 2.02 5.80 13.45
CA ASP A 66 2.87 5.62 14.62
C ASP A 66 4.20 6.38 14.53
N ASP A 67 4.77 6.46 13.32
CA ASP A 67 5.96 7.25 13.02
C ASP A 67 5.93 7.67 11.53
N PRO A 68 5.31 8.84 11.23
CA PRO A 68 5.11 9.29 9.85
C PRO A 68 6.38 9.74 9.13
N ASP A 69 7.49 9.95 9.84
CA ASP A 69 8.77 10.39 9.27
C ASP A 69 9.66 9.21 8.85
N ARG A 70 9.33 8.01 9.33
CA ARG A 70 10.04 6.75 9.03
C ARG A 70 9.13 5.79 8.29
N PRO A 71 9.09 5.86 6.95
CA PRO A 71 8.14 5.07 6.18
C PRO A 71 8.46 3.58 6.22
N VAL A 72 7.45 2.77 5.92
CA VAL A 72 7.58 1.31 5.85
C VAL A 72 7.48 0.83 4.41
N ILE A 73 8.45 0.03 3.98
CA ILE A 73 8.41 -0.69 2.72
C ILE A 73 7.59 -1.95 2.88
N VAL A 74 6.67 -2.15 1.95
CA VAL A 74 5.80 -3.33 1.88
C VAL A 74 6.03 -4.05 0.57
N HIS A 75 6.11 -5.38 0.63
CA HIS A 75 6.19 -6.21 -0.57
C HIS A 75 5.44 -7.51 -0.32
N GLY A 76 4.39 -7.73 -1.10
CA GLY A 76 3.64 -8.98 -1.17
C GLY A 76 3.71 -9.57 -2.57
N VAL A 77 3.86 -10.89 -2.67
CA VAL A 77 3.77 -11.66 -3.90
C VAL A 77 2.80 -12.81 -3.64
N GLN A 78 1.66 -12.81 -4.32
CA GLN A 78 0.58 -13.78 -4.11
C GLN A 78 0.24 -13.96 -2.62
N HIS A 79 0.62 -15.10 -2.03
CA HIS A 79 0.32 -15.46 -0.64
C HIS A 79 1.46 -15.19 0.34
N VAL A 80 2.55 -14.54 -0.09
CA VAL A 80 3.73 -14.28 0.75
C VAL A 80 3.94 -12.78 0.88
N PHE A 81 3.78 -12.27 2.10
CA PHE A 81 4.28 -10.95 2.48
C PHE A 81 5.67 -11.08 3.07
N HIS A 82 6.61 -10.29 2.57
CA HIS A 82 7.88 -10.10 3.25
C HIS A 82 7.69 -9.26 4.51
N GLU A 83 8.53 -9.48 5.51
CA GLU A 83 8.51 -8.71 6.75
C GLU A 83 8.68 -7.21 6.41
N PRO A 84 7.77 -6.33 6.86
CA PRO A 84 7.82 -4.92 6.52
C PRO A 84 9.11 -4.29 7.01
N ILE A 85 9.79 -3.53 6.15
CA ILE A 85 11.07 -2.89 6.49
C ILE A 85 10.80 -1.41 6.77
N ARG A 86 11.04 -0.96 8.00
CA ARG A 86 10.99 0.47 8.33
C ARG A 86 12.29 1.15 7.94
N LEU A 87 12.18 2.24 7.18
CA LEU A 87 13.32 3.05 6.77
C LEU A 87 13.67 4.10 7.84
N ASP A 88 14.91 4.59 7.82
CA ASP A 88 15.34 5.67 8.71
C ASP A 88 14.82 7.04 8.27
N SER A 89 14.51 7.21 6.98
CA SER A 89 13.96 8.44 6.42
C SER A 89 13.27 8.17 5.08
N TRP A 90 12.49 9.15 4.63
CA TRP A 90 11.86 9.14 3.32
C TRP A 90 12.91 9.18 2.19
N PRO A 91 12.77 8.34 1.15
CA PRO A 91 13.63 8.39 -0.02
C PRO A 91 13.34 9.59 -0.94
N SER A 92 12.20 10.25 -0.77
CA SER A 92 11.74 11.40 -1.56
C SER A 92 11.23 12.54 -0.70
N GLY A 93 11.02 13.69 -1.34
CA GLY A 93 10.47 14.89 -0.69
C GLY A 93 8.97 14.80 -0.40
N ASP A 94 8.23 14.02 -1.18
CA ASP A 94 6.80 13.82 -1.03
C ASP A 94 6.51 12.65 -0.08
N ARG A 95 6.16 12.98 1.17
CA ARG A 95 5.87 12.01 2.24
C ARG A 95 4.48 11.40 2.08
N LEU A 96 4.26 10.73 0.95
CA LEU A 96 3.00 10.11 0.56
C LEU A 96 3.13 8.60 0.58
N THR A 97 2.06 7.91 0.95
CA THR A 97 1.98 6.47 0.73
C THR A 97 1.82 6.23 -0.77
N ARG A 98 2.61 5.33 -1.33
CA ARG A 98 2.54 4.90 -2.73
C ARG A 98 2.58 3.39 -2.80
N LEU A 99 1.55 2.78 -3.36
CA LEU A 99 1.43 1.34 -3.55
C LEU A 99 1.24 1.03 -5.04
N VAL A 100 2.00 0.08 -5.56
CA VAL A 100 1.81 -0.49 -6.89
C VAL A 100 1.29 -1.90 -6.75
N PHE A 101 0.19 -2.18 -7.43
CA PHE A 101 -0.43 -3.49 -7.51
C PHE A 101 -0.27 -4.04 -8.91
N ILE A 102 -0.07 -5.34 -9.00
CA ILE A 102 -0.16 -6.12 -10.24
C ILE A 102 -1.19 -7.21 -9.98
N THR A 103 -2.27 -7.18 -10.74
CA THR A 103 -3.39 -8.10 -10.56
C THR A 103 -3.85 -8.71 -11.86
N ARG A 104 -4.47 -9.88 -11.78
CA ARG A 104 -5.18 -10.55 -12.85
C ARG A 104 -6.68 -10.45 -12.57
N ASN A 105 -7.52 -10.08 -13.54
CA ASN A 105 -8.99 -10.02 -13.41
C ASN A 105 -9.54 -9.08 -12.29
N ILE A 106 -8.71 -8.22 -11.70
CA ILE A 106 -9.13 -7.24 -10.69
C ILE A 106 -9.00 -5.85 -11.31
N PRO A 107 -10.12 -5.17 -11.60
CA PRO A 107 -10.09 -3.81 -12.11
C PRO A 107 -9.49 -2.84 -11.08
N LYS A 108 -8.72 -1.85 -11.54
CA LYS A 108 -8.17 -0.74 -10.73
C LYS A 108 -9.20 -0.16 -9.75
N LYS A 109 -10.42 0.11 -10.24
CA LYS A 109 -11.53 0.67 -9.45
C LYS A 109 -11.90 -0.18 -8.22
N THR A 110 -11.77 -1.51 -8.30
CA THR A 110 -12.03 -2.41 -7.17
C THR A 110 -11.01 -2.19 -6.05
N VAL A 111 -9.72 -2.04 -6.40
CA VAL A 111 -8.67 -1.77 -5.42
C VAL A 111 -8.78 -0.36 -4.86
N GLU A 112 -9.03 0.65 -5.70
CA GLU A 112 -9.27 2.02 -5.23
C GLU A 112 -10.45 2.10 -4.26
N THR A 113 -11.57 1.46 -4.59
CA THR A 113 -12.77 1.45 -3.72
C THR A 113 -12.48 0.75 -2.39
N PHE A 114 -11.78 -0.39 -2.42
CA PHE A 114 -11.40 -1.12 -1.22
C PHE A 114 -10.51 -0.27 -0.30
N PHE A 115 -9.46 0.33 -0.85
CA PHE A 115 -8.53 1.14 -0.06
C PHE A 115 -9.16 2.45 0.41
N SER A 116 -9.95 3.15 -0.40
CA SER A 116 -10.61 4.40 -0.02
C SER A 116 -11.61 4.22 1.15
N ALA A 117 -12.44 3.17 1.07
CA ALA A 117 -13.35 2.84 2.16
C ALA A 117 -12.58 2.50 3.45
N TRP A 118 -11.48 1.77 3.30
CA TRP A 118 -10.68 1.32 4.42
C TRP A 118 -9.83 2.44 5.06
N THR A 119 -9.18 3.32 4.28
CA THR A 119 -8.39 4.44 4.82
C THR A 119 -9.27 5.37 5.64
N THR A 120 -10.49 5.64 5.18
CA THR A 120 -11.46 6.47 5.88
C THR A 120 -11.86 5.82 7.21
N LEU A 121 -12.35 4.57 7.18
CA LEU A 121 -12.84 3.87 8.38
C LEU A 121 -11.73 3.54 9.39
N GLY A 122 -10.54 3.17 8.90
CA GLY A 122 -9.40 2.78 9.72
C GLY A 122 -8.78 3.97 10.44
N ASN A 123 -8.68 5.12 9.77
CA ASN A 123 -8.14 6.32 10.39
C ASN A 123 -9.09 6.93 11.42
N ASP A 124 -10.40 6.99 11.16
CA ASP A 124 -11.37 7.52 12.13
C ASP A 124 -11.32 6.75 13.46
N ARG A 125 -11.26 5.41 13.40
CA ARG A 125 -11.15 4.56 14.60
C ARG A 125 -9.80 4.67 15.29
N ALA A 126 -8.72 4.79 14.51
CA ALA A 126 -7.39 4.95 15.07
C ALA A 126 -7.29 6.29 15.80
N LEU A 127 -7.68 7.39 15.16
CA LEU A 127 -7.70 8.75 15.72
C LEU A 127 -8.54 8.83 17.00
N ALA A 128 -9.75 8.25 17.00
CA ALA A 128 -10.59 8.19 18.18
C ALA A 128 -9.95 7.41 19.36
N ALA A 129 -9.15 6.38 19.07
CA ALA A 129 -8.44 5.62 20.10
C ALA A 129 -7.24 6.38 20.70
N ILE A 130 -6.57 7.24 19.92
CA ILE A 130 -5.48 8.11 20.42
C ILE A 130 -6.06 9.21 21.31
N ASP A 131 -7.16 9.84 20.87
CA ASP A 131 -7.82 10.92 21.61
C ASP A 131 -8.45 10.41 22.93
N GLY A 132 -8.96 9.18 22.94
CA GLY A 132 -9.55 8.55 24.13
C GLY A 132 -8.54 7.99 25.15
N GLY A 133 -7.23 7.94 24.82
CA GLY A 133 -6.18 7.34 25.65
C GLY A 133 -5.44 8.32 26.57
N LEU A 134 -5.77 9.61 26.54
CA LEU A 134 -5.11 10.68 27.30
C LEU A 134 -5.98 11.26 28.44
N SER A 135 -6.91 10.48 29.00
CA SER A 135 -7.74 10.88 30.16
C SER A 135 -7.41 10.08 31.41
#